data_AF-A0A0M3J5G7-F1
#
_entry.id   AF-A0A0M3J5G7-F1
#
_cell.length_a   1.000
_cell.length_b   1.000
_cell.length_c   1.000
_cell.angle_alpha   90.00
_cell.angle_beta   90.00
_cell.angle_gamma   90.00
#
_symmetry.space_group_name_H-M   'P 1'
#
loop_
_entity.id
_entity.type
_entity.pdbx_description
1 polymer ?
#
loop_
_entity_poly.entity_id
_entity_poly.type
_entity_poly.pdbx_seq_one_letter_code
_entity_poly.pdbx_strand_id
1 'polypeptide(L)'
;MIRSNSTLIGGDPEGQMRITPGGYQWITDILIRQAVELNAPVCLLLEGGYFLETLAVNVEFCIKALLGKPLPRIDQSFCDKVFLNSLHTAVAHYGRMFPSLSLFADVVNRIRQLKGLQPVKPIDAEYKGFREFVLPYPTRGTYKNLSKNTIRSVCGEVESIMKSYNEPHQTVSIF
;
A
#
# COMPACT_ATOMS: atom_id res chain seq x y z
N MET A 1 2.64 0.24 -6.96
CA MET A 1 2.16 -1.16 -6.91
C MET A 1 2.97 -1.95 -7.92
N ILE A 2 3.79 -2.91 -7.45
CA ILE A 2 4.66 -3.68 -8.35
C ILE A 2 3.83 -4.72 -9.11
N ARG A 3 4.00 -4.74 -10.44
CA ARG A 3 3.61 -5.90 -11.25
C ARG A 3 4.78 -6.89 -11.28
N SER A 4 4.53 -8.11 -10.83
CA SER A 4 5.24 -9.28 -11.33
C SER A 4 4.19 -10.26 -11.84
N ASN A 5 4.37 -10.74 -13.07
CA ASN A 5 3.54 -11.77 -13.71
C ASN A 5 3.80 -13.18 -13.14
N SER A 6 4.55 -13.32 -12.05
CA SER A 6 4.73 -14.59 -11.35
C SER A 6 3.62 -14.78 -10.31
N THR A 7 2.95 -15.92 -10.35
CA THR A 7 1.96 -16.44 -9.37
C THR A 7 2.51 -16.61 -7.94
N LEU A 8 3.68 -16.05 -7.64
CA LEU A 8 4.32 -16.11 -6.34
C LEU A 8 3.76 -15.00 -5.44
N ILE A 9 3.18 -15.41 -4.33
CA ILE A 9 2.82 -14.58 -3.19
C ILE A 9 4.13 -13.95 -2.68
N GLY A 10 4.38 -12.68 -3.03
CA GLY A 10 5.68 -12.02 -2.92
C GLY A 10 5.71 -10.92 -1.88
N GLY A 11 5.17 -11.19 -0.70
CA GLY A 11 5.11 -10.26 0.41
C GLY A 11 4.97 -11.00 1.73
N ASP A 12 4.60 -10.26 2.77
CA ASP A 12 4.27 -10.80 4.08
C ASP A 12 3.34 -12.04 3.95
N PRO A 13 3.62 -13.17 4.63
CA PRO A 13 2.88 -14.42 4.44
C PRO A 13 1.39 -14.30 4.80
N GLU A 14 1.03 -13.37 5.68
CA GLU A 14 -0.36 -13.09 6.07
C GLU A 14 -1.00 -12.04 5.16
N GLY A 15 -0.29 -10.93 4.91
CA GLY A 15 -0.84 -9.81 4.13
C GLY A 15 -0.88 -10.07 2.63
N GLN A 16 0.10 -10.79 2.10
CA GLN A 16 0.25 -11.11 0.66
C GLN A 16 0.24 -9.87 -0.25
N MET A 17 0.58 -8.70 0.30
CA MET A 17 0.66 -7.43 -0.42
C MET A 17 2.07 -7.15 -0.91
N ARG A 18 2.19 -6.37 -1.98
CA ARG A 18 3.46 -5.99 -2.63
C ARG A 18 3.78 -4.51 -2.43
N ILE A 19 3.91 -4.08 -1.18
CA ILE A 19 4.35 -2.72 -0.82
C ILE A 19 5.88 -2.73 -0.75
N THR A 20 6.53 -1.78 -1.44
CA THR A 20 7.99 -1.64 -1.44
C THR A 20 8.47 -0.85 -0.22
N PRO A 21 9.76 -0.95 0.14
CA PRO A 21 10.35 -0.06 1.13
C PRO A 21 10.09 1.43 0.80
N GLY A 22 10.27 1.82 -0.46
CA GLY A 22 9.95 3.18 -0.92
C GLY A 22 8.48 3.55 -0.75
N GLY A 23 7.56 2.60 -0.96
CA GLY A 23 6.14 2.79 -0.69
C GLY A 23 5.85 3.12 0.78
N TYR A 24 6.52 2.44 1.72
CA TYR A 24 6.43 2.76 3.15
C TYR A 24 6.95 4.17 3.46
N GLN A 25 8.06 4.59 2.84
CA GLN A 25 8.55 5.97 2.99
C GLN A 25 7.53 7.00 2.46
N TRP A 26 6.94 6.76 1.29
CA TRP A 26 5.90 7.64 0.71
C TRP A 26 4.66 7.76 1.59
N ILE A 27 4.12 6.64 2.09
CA ILE A 27 2.94 6.66 2.96
C ILE A 27 3.24 7.43 4.25
N THR A 28 4.41 7.18 4.85
CA THR A 28 4.85 7.85 6.08
C THR A 28 5.02 9.35 5.86
N ASP A 29 5.66 9.76 4.76
CA ASP A 29 5.89 11.17 4.42
C ASP A 29 4.57 11.92 4.17
N ILE A 30 3.58 11.30 3.50
CA ILE A 30 2.25 11.90 3.32
C ILE A 30 1.61 12.20 4.68
N LEU A 31 1.68 11.27 5.64
CA LEU A 31 1.14 11.47 6.99
C LEU A 31 1.88 12.57 7.76
N ILE A 32 3.22 12.58 7.68
CA ILE A 32 4.05 13.61 8.33
C ILE A 32 3.70 15.00 7.80
N ARG A 33 3.59 15.17 6.47
CA ARG A 33 3.21 16.46 5.87
C ARG A 33 1.88 16.97 6.41
N GLN A 34 0.87 16.10 6.48
CA GLN A 34 -0.43 16.48 7.05
C GLN A 34 -0.34 16.84 8.54
N ALA A 35 0.45 16.08 9.31
CA ALA A 35 0.65 16.38 10.72
C ALA A 35 1.37 17.71 10.96
N VAL A 36 2.34 18.07 10.12
CA VAL A 36 3.02 19.39 10.15
C VAL A 36 2.02 20.52 9.90
N GLU A 37 1.16 20.40 8.88
CA GLU A 37 0.10 21.39 8.60
C GLU A 37 -0.86 21.57 9.79
N LEU A 38 -1.13 20.49 10.53
CA LEU A 38 -1.98 20.49 11.72
C LEU A 38 -1.23 20.82 13.01
N ASN A 39 0.08 21.08 12.96
CA ASN A 39 0.95 21.25 14.11
C ASN A 39 0.82 20.11 15.15
N ALA A 40 0.72 18.87 14.67
CA ALA A 40 0.51 17.67 15.47
C ALA A 40 1.78 16.80 15.51
N PRO A 41 2.17 16.27 16.69
CA PRO A 41 3.27 15.31 16.78
C PRO A 41 2.87 13.95 16.17
N VAL A 42 3.85 13.27 15.57
CA VAL A 42 3.67 11.94 14.97
C VAL A 42 4.47 10.89 15.74
N CYS A 43 3.85 9.74 16.02
CA CYS A 43 4.49 8.57 16.59
C CYS A 43 4.17 7.35 15.72
N LEU A 44 5.19 6.58 15.32
CA LEU A 44 5.02 5.31 14.60
C LEU A 44 5.23 4.16 15.59
N LEU A 45 4.25 3.27 15.68
CA LEU A 45 4.30 2.05 16.49
C LEU A 45 4.37 0.84 15.56
N LEU A 46 5.37 -0.02 15.77
CA LEU A 46 5.48 -1.27 15.04
C LEU A 46 4.51 -2.29 15.62
N GLU A 47 3.56 -2.73 14.80
CA GLU A 47 2.58 -3.76 15.15
C GLU A 47 3.03 -5.13 14.62
N GLY A 48 2.47 -5.56 13.49
CA GLY A 48 2.83 -6.81 12.81
C GLY A 48 4.03 -6.69 11.88
N GLY A 49 4.36 -7.82 11.23
CA GLY A 49 5.50 -7.94 10.33
C GLY A 49 6.04 -9.35 10.38
N TYR A 50 5.47 -10.23 9.56
CA TYR A 50 5.70 -11.67 9.61
C TYR A 50 6.72 -12.14 8.58
N PHE A 51 7.20 -11.25 7.72
CA PHE A 51 8.33 -11.48 6.84
C PHE A 51 9.59 -10.73 7.31
N LEU A 52 10.31 -11.36 8.25
CA LEU A 52 11.42 -10.77 9.00
C LEU A 52 12.56 -10.29 8.10
N GLU A 53 12.83 -10.99 7.00
CA GLU A 53 13.93 -10.71 6.08
C GLU A 53 13.82 -9.33 5.42
N THR A 54 12.61 -8.78 5.30
CA THR A 54 12.38 -7.45 4.73
C THR A 54 11.81 -6.45 5.73
N LEU A 55 11.47 -6.89 6.95
CA LEU A 55 10.86 -6.03 7.97
C LEU A 55 11.78 -4.86 8.34
N ALA A 56 13.05 -5.15 8.64
CA ALA A 56 14.00 -4.12 9.06
C ALA A 56 14.18 -3.03 8.01
N VAL A 57 14.27 -3.40 6.73
CA VAL A 57 14.41 -2.44 5.64
C VAL A 57 13.14 -1.63 5.38
N ASN A 58 11.95 -2.25 5.53
CA ASN A 58 10.70 -1.50 5.43
C ASN A 58 10.60 -0.44 6.54
N VAL A 59 10.97 -0.81 7.78
CA VAL A 59 11.03 0.12 8.93
C VAL A 59 12.07 1.21 8.73
N GLU A 60 13.25 0.88 8.19
CA GLU A 60 14.30 1.86 7.84
C GLU A 60 13.75 2.95 6.92
N PHE A 61 12.93 2.58 5.93
CA PHE A 61 12.31 3.54 5.02
C PHE A 61 11.24 4.42 5.68
N CYS A 62 10.48 3.92 6.65
CA CYS A 62 9.63 4.78 7.49
C CYS A 62 10.47 5.79 8.28
N ILE A 63 11.61 5.35 8.85
CA ILE A 63 12.53 6.22 9.59
C ILE A 63 13.15 7.28 8.67
N LYS A 64 13.49 6.92 7.42
CA LYS A 64 13.95 7.88 6.40
C LYS A 64 12.95 9.01 6.19
N ALA A 65 11.64 8.71 6.13
CA ALA A 65 10.61 9.74 6.04
C ALA A 65 10.56 10.63 7.28
N LEU A 66 10.61 10.05 8.49
CA LEU A 66 10.67 10.80 9.75
C LEU A 66 11.87 11.75 9.83
N LEU A 67 13.01 11.34 9.26
CA LEU A 67 14.23 12.14 9.17
C LEU A 67 14.25 13.13 7.99
N GLY A 68 13.15 13.26 7.25
CA GLY A 68 13.06 14.17 6.10
C GLY A 68 13.98 13.81 4.93
N LYS A 69 14.33 12.52 4.77
CA LYS A 69 15.16 12.09 3.65
C LYS A 69 14.38 12.17 2.33
N PRO A 70 15.06 12.46 1.20
CA PRO A 70 14.42 12.48 -0.12
C PRO A 70 13.65 11.19 -0.41
N LEU A 71 12.48 11.35 -1.02
CA LEU A 71 11.64 10.22 -1.39
C LEU A 71 12.22 9.50 -2.61
N PRO A 72 12.29 8.16 -2.60
CA PRO A 72 12.69 7.41 -3.76
C PRO A 72 11.66 7.59 -4.87
N ARG A 73 12.11 7.66 -6.11
CA ARG A 73 11.20 7.59 -7.26
C ARG A 73 10.62 6.17 -7.30
N ILE A 74 9.29 6.09 -7.29
CA ILE A 74 8.56 4.83 -7.41
C ILE A 74 7.82 4.81 -8.74
N ASP A 75 7.87 3.67 -9.43
CA ASP A 75 7.10 3.49 -10.66
C ASP A 75 5.60 3.48 -10.35
N GLN A 76 4.88 4.34 -11.05
CA GLN A 76 3.44 4.45 -10.95
C GLN A 76 2.79 3.56 -12.00
N SER A 77 1.84 2.75 -11.57
CA SER A 77 1.02 1.89 -12.42
C SER A 77 -0.45 2.13 -12.12
N PHE A 78 -1.30 1.88 -13.10
CA PHE A 78 -2.74 1.93 -12.87
C PHE A 78 -3.14 0.88 -11.84
N CYS A 79 -3.98 1.29 -10.89
CA CYS A 79 -4.56 0.38 -9.91
C CYS A 79 -5.45 -0.66 -10.58
N ASP A 80 -5.52 -1.86 -9.97
CA ASP A 80 -6.45 -2.89 -10.41
C ASP A 80 -7.91 -2.43 -10.25
N LYS A 81 -8.80 -2.96 -11.10
CA LYS A 81 -10.25 -2.70 -11.04
C LYS A 81 -10.85 -3.04 -9.68
N VAL A 82 -10.38 -4.09 -9.01
CA VAL A 82 -10.84 -4.48 -7.67
C VAL A 82 -10.56 -3.36 -6.67
N PHE A 83 -9.33 -2.85 -6.64
CA PHE A 83 -8.97 -1.73 -5.76
C PHE A 83 -9.80 -0.48 -6.07
N LEU A 84 -9.97 -0.15 -7.35
CA LEU A 84 -10.76 1.01 -7.75
C LEU A 84 -12.22 0.89 -7.29
N ASN A 85 -12.83 -0.29 -7.38
CA ASN A 85 -14.19 -0.51 -6.88
C ASN A 85 -14.29 -0.31 -5.35
N SER A 86 -13.31 -0.81 -4.60
CA SER A 86 -13.25 -0.59 -3.14
C SER A 86 -13.10 0.90 -2.80
N LEU A 87 -12.20 1.61 -3.50
CA LEU A 87 -12.01 3.04 -3.32
C LEU A 87 -13.30 3.83 -3.61
N HIS A 88 -13.97 3.54 -4.71
CA HIS A 88 -15.23 4.20 -5.06
C HIS A 88 -16.34 3.90 -4.05
N THR A 89 -16.39 2.70 -3.50
CA THR A 89 -17.35 2.35 -2.44
C THR A 89 -17.10 3.20 -1.19
N ALA A 90 -15.83 3.32 -0.76
CA ALA A 90 -15.47 4.18 0.38
C ALA A 90 -15.82 5.65 0.12
N VAL A 91 -15.48 6.17 -1.07
CA VAL A 91 -15.81 7.53 -1.48
C VAL A 91 -17.32 7.79 -1.46
N ALA A 92 -18.12 6.88 -2.01
CA ALA A 92 -19.57 7.01 -2.04
C ALA A 92 -20.18 6.97 -0.63
N HIS A 93 -19.65 6.13 0.26
CA HIS A 93 -20.09 6.02 1.64
C HIS A 93 -19.77 7.28 2.45
N TYR A 94 -18.53 7.76 2.39
CA TYR A 94 -18.04 8.88 3.19
C TYR A 94 -18.27 10.27 2.53
N GLY A 95 -18.70 10.32 1.27
CA GLY A 95 -18.88 11.57 0.52
C GLY A 95 -19.86 12.55 1.17
N ARG A 96 -20.86 12.06 1.91
CA ARG A 96 -21.79 12.92 2.68
C ARG A 96 -21.13 13.66 3.83
N MET A 97 -20.06 13.10 4.40
CA MET A 97 -19.33 13.68 5.54
C MET A 97 -18.17 14.56 5.09
N PHE A 98 -17.55 14.24 3.94
CA PHE A 98 -16.37 14.93 3.45
C PHE A 98 -16.62 15.51 2.05
N PRO A 99 -16.79 16.85 1.91
CA PRO A 99 -17.11 17.49 0.63
C PRO A 99 -16.10 17.21 -0.48
N SER A 100 -14.81 17.06 -0.14
CA SER A 100 -13.76 16.71 -1.09
C SER A 100 -13.96 15.33 -1.72
N LEU A 101 -14.44 14.35 -0.94
CA LEU A 101 -14.79 13.03 -1.45
C LEU A 101 -16.05 13.06 -2.31
N SER A 102 -17.04 13.90 -1.95
CA SER A 102 -18.22 14.11 -2.81
C SER A 102 -17.82 14.66 -4.17
N LEU A 103 -17.01 15.72 -4.20
CA LEU A 103 -16.51 16.31 -5.45
C LEU A 103 -15.74 15.27 -6.28
N PHE A 104 -14.88 14.48 -5.63
CA PHE A 104 -14.15 13.41 -6.31
C PHE A 104 -15.12 12.38 -6.93
N ALA A 105 -16.16 11.97 -6.22
CA ALA A 105 -17.19 11.06 -6.73
C ALA A 105 -17.90 11.64 -7.96
N ASP A 106 -18.27 12.92 -7.91
CA ASP A 106 -18.99 13.60 -8.99
C ASP A 106 -18.14 13.70 -10.27
N VAL A 107 -16.86 14.08 -10.13
CA VAL A 107 -15.91 14.16 -11.24
C VAL A 107 -15.71 12.78 -11.88
N VAL A 108 -15.49 11.74 -11.05
CA VAL A 108 -15.36 10.36 -11.53
C VAL A 108 -16.61 9.94 -12.31
N ASN A 109 -17.80 10.14 -11.73
CA ASN A 109 -19.06 9.76 -12.36
C ASN A 109 -19.27 10.48 -13.69
N ARG A 110 -18.93 11.77 -13.76
CA ARG A 110 -19.00 12.54 -15.00
C ARG A 110 -18.05 12.01 -16.07
N ILE A 111 -16.80 11.69 -15.72
CA ILE A 111 -15.84 11.09 -16.65
C ILE A 111 -16.33 9.73 -17.16
N ARG A 112 -16.91 8.90 -16.29
CA ARG A 112 -17.47 7.60 -16.67
C ARG A 112 -18.64 7.74 -17.63
N GLN A 113 -19.57 8.66 -17.36
CA GLN A 113 -20.69 8.97 -18.25
C GLN A 113 -20.21 9.40 -19.64
N LEU A 114 -19.22 10.30 -19.71
CA LEU A 114 -18.64 10.74 -20.98
C LEU A 114 -17.96 9.60 -21.75
N LYS A 115 -17.44 8.59 -21.05
CA LYS A 115 -16.84 7.38 -21.64
C LYS A 115 -17.85 6.25 -21.90
N GLY A 116 -19.14 6.45 -21.64
CA GLY A 116 -20.16 5.40 -21.77
C GLY A 116 -20.00 4.24 -20.78
N LEU A 117 -19.30 4.46 -19.67
CA LEU A 117 -19.08 3.46 -18.62
C LEU A 117 -20.20 3.50 -17.58
N GLN A 118 -20.62 2.32 -17.10
CA GLN A 118 -21.63 2.21 -16.05
C GLN A 118 -21.19 2.93 -14.77
N PRO A 119 -22.10 3.58 -14.02
CA PRO A 119 -21.80 4.12 -12.70
C PRO A 119 -21.24 3.05 -11.77
N VAL A 120 -20.35 3.43 -10.86
CA VAL A 120 -19.84 2.48 -9.87
C VAL A 120 -20.94 2.20 -8.85
N LYS A 121 -21.31 0.93 -8.70
CA LYS A 121 -22.27 0.49 -7.69
C LYS A 121 -21.52 0.18 -6.40
N PRO A 122 -21.88 0.80 -5.27
CA PRO A 122 -21.35 0.42 -3.97
C PRO A 122 -21.64 -1.06 -3.69
N ILE A 123 -20.68 -1.74 -3.06
CA ILE A 123 -20.89 -3.11 -2.59
C ILE A 123 -21.53 -3.01 -1.21
N ASP A 124 -22.80 -3.41 -1.08
CA ASP A 124 -23.53 -3.47 0.20
C ASP A 124 -23.23 -4.76 1.00
N ALA A 125 -22.32 -5.60 0.53
CA ALA A 125 -21.96 -6.84 1.20
C ALA A 125 -20.99 -6.57 2.36
N GLU A 126 -21.50 -6.68 3.58
CA GLU A 126 -20.67 -6.72 4.78
C GLU A 126 -19.99 -8.09 4.91
N TYR A 127 -18.67 -8.09 5.11
CA TYR A 127 -17.94 -9.32 5.37
C TYR A 127 -18.31 -9.85 6.77
N LYS A 128 -19.05 -10.96 6.81
CA LYS A 128 -19.35 -11.69 8.04
C LYS A 128 -18.40 -12.88 8.16
N GLY A 129 -17.18 -12.60 8.61
CA GLY A 129 -16.19 -13.65 8.90
C GLY A 129 -16.46 -14.31 10.24
N PHE A 130 -16.58 -15.64 10.25
CA PHE A 130 -16.50 -16.43 11.47
C PHE A 130 -15.07 -16.95 11.60
N ARG A 131 -14.41 -16.68 12.73
CA ARG A 131 -13.14 -17.31 13.08
C ARG A 131 -13.39 -18.31 14.19
N GLU A 132 -13.15 -19.59 13.90
CA GLU A 132 -13.01 -20.59 14.95
C GLU A 132 -11.64 -20.38 15.63
N PHE A 133 -11.64 -20.26 16.95
CA PHE A 133 -10.41 -20.18 17.72
C PHE A 133 -10.54 -20.99 19.02
N VAL A 134 -9.40 -21.46 19.51
CA VAL A 134 -9.28 -22.19 20.77
C VAL A 134 -8.52 -21.30 21.75
N LEU A 135 -9.03 -21.19 22.97
CA LEU A 135 -8.36 -20.47 24.05
C LEU A 135 -7.46 -21.44 24.86
N PRO A 136 -6.27 -21.00 25.32
CA PRO A 136 -5.66 -19.69 25.06
C PRO A 136 -5.17 -19.58 23.61
N TYR A 137 -5.20 -18.37 23.05
CA TYR A 137 -4.67 -18.13 21.72
C TYR A 137 -3.20 -18.56 21.66
N PRO A 138 -2.80 -19.37 20.67
CA PRO A 138 -1.41 -19.73 20.51
C PRO A 138 -0.61 -18.47 20.17
N THR A 139 0.46 -18.21 20.94
CA THR A 139 1.31 -17.01 20.78
C THR A 139 2.66 -17.32 20.12
N ARG A 140 2.99 -18.60 19.91
CA ARG A 140 4.26 -19.05 19.35
C ARG A 140 4.04 -20.13 18.29
N GLY A 141 4.88 -20.12 17.26
CA GLY A 141 4.85 -21.12 16.19
C GLY A 141 3.59 -21.10 15.31
N THR A 142 2.83 -20.00 15.35
CA THR A 142 1.57 -19.84 14.60
C THR A 142 1.78 -19.36 13.17
N TYR A 143 2.91 -18.71 12.90
CA TYR A 143 3.18 -18.11 11.60
C TYR A 143 3.67 -19.14 10.58
N LYS A 144 3.21 -18.96 9.34
CA LYS A 144 3.59 -19.83 8.23
C LYS A 144 5.04 -19.55 7.81
N ASN A 145 5.90 -20.55 7.98
CA ASN A 145 7.26 -20.50 7.45
C ASN A 145 7.23 -20.58 5.92
N LEU A 146 7.80 -19.56 5.25
CA LEU A 146 7.97 -19.57 3.81
C LEU A 146 9.13 -20.48 3.39
N SER A 147 9.07 -21.02 2.17
CA SER A 147 10.15 -21.83 1.64
C SER A 147 11.41 -20.99 1.43
N LYS A 148 12.60 -21.58 1.62
CA LYS A 148 13.89 -20.88 1.39
C LYS A 148 14.00 -20.27 -0.01
N ASN A 149 13.40 -20.93 -1.01
CA ASN A 149 13.38 -20.43 -2.39
C ASN A 149 12.50 -19.19 -2.53
N THR A 150 11.32 -19.18 -1.90
CA THR A 150 10.44 -18.01 -1.86
C THR A 150 11.13 -16.83 -1.17
N ILE A 151 11.75 -17.06 -0.01
CA ILE A 151 12.48 -16.03 0.73
C ILE A 151 13.55 -15.40 -0.15
N ARG A 152 14.41 -16.23 -0.77
CA ARG A 152 15.47 -15.75 -1.67
C ARG A 152 14.92 -14.95 -2.86
N SER A 153 13.80 -15.39 -3.44
CA SER A 153 13.16 -14.70 -4.56
C SER A 153 12.67 -13.31 -4.15
N VAL A 154 11.96 -13.20 -3.02
CA VAL A 154 11.41 -11.91 -2.56
C VAL A 154 12.53 -10.97 -2.12
N CYS A 155 13.54 -11.46 -1.40
CA CYS A 155 14.69 -10.62 -1.02
C CYS A 155 15.43 -10.09 -2.26
N GLY A 156 15.64 -10.93 -3.27
CA GLY A 156 16.25 -10.50 -4.54
C GLY A 156 15.41 -9.44 -5.27
N GLU A 157 14.08 -9.57 -5.25
CA GLU A 157 13.16 -8.56 -5.80
C GLU A 157 13.32 -7.22 -5.05
N VAL A 158 13.28 -7.24 -3.72
CA VAL A 158 13.44 -6.05 -2.86
C VAL A 158 14.79 -5.36 -3.09
N GLU A 159 15.88 -6.12 -3.15
CA GLU A 159 17.22 -5.58 -3.44
C GLU A 159 17.29 -4.92 -4.81
N SER A 160 16.68 -5.52 -5.83
CA SER A 160 16.62 -4.96 -7.18
C SER A 160 15.88 -3.62 -7.19
N ILE A 161 14.73 -3.55 -6.53
CA ILE A 161 13.94 -2.32 -6.39
C ILE A 161 14.73 -1.25 -5.62
N MET A 162 15.45 -1.63 -4.56
CA MET A 162 16.23 -0.66 -3.79
C MET A 162 17.40 -0.09 -4.59
N LYS A 163 18.00 -0.88 -5.50
CA LYS A 163 19.03 -0.38 -6.41
C LYS A 163 18.47 0.65 -7.38
N SER A 164 17.26 0.45 -7.91
CA SER A 164 16.65 1.41 -8.85
C SER A 164 16.37 2.77 -8.22
N TYR A 165 16.22 2.87 -6.90
CA TYR A 165 16.06 4.16 -6.22
C TYR A 165 17.27 5.09 -6.33
N ASN A 166 18.47 4.55 -6.56
CA ASN A 166 19.72 5.31 -6.61
C ASN A 166 20.20 5.57 -8.05
N GLU A 167 19.49 5.07 -9.07
CA GLU A 167 19.88 5.26 -10.45
C GLU A 167 19.58 6.70 -10.92
N PRO A 168 20.58 7.44 -11.44
CA PRO A 168 20.33 8.73 -12.06
C PRO A 168 19.56 8.51 -13.36
N HIS A 169 18.26 8.72 -13.34
CA HIS A 169 17.45 8.64 -14.55
C HIS A 169 17.57 9.93 -15.37
N GLN A 170 17.80 9.79 -16.68
CA GLN A 170 17.79 10.88 -17.64
C GLN A 170 16.49 11.67 -17.49
N THR A 171 16.61 12.98 -17.28
CA THR A 171 15.51 13.93 -17.40
C THR A 171 14.91 13.75 -18.79
N VAL A 172 13.74 13.13 -18.89
CA VAL A 172 12.95 13.21 -20.12
C VAL A 172 12.57 14.67 -20.25
N SER A 173 13.31 15.38 -21.10
CA SER A 173 13.02 16.75 -21.47
C SER A 173 11.68 16.74 -22.18
N ILE A 174 10.63 17.05 -21.44
CA ILE A 174 9.30 17.28 -22.02
C ILE A 174 9.34 18.72 -22.54
N PHE A 175 9.89 18.89 -23.74
CA PHE A 175 9.55 20.00 -24.63
C PHE A 175 8.44 19.54 -25.57
#